data_AF-A0A813S5D3-F1
#
_entry.id   AF-A0A813S5D3-F1
#
_cell.length_a   1.000
_cell.length_b   1.000
_cell.length_c   1.000
_cell.angle_alpha   90.00
_cell.angle_beta   90.00
_cell.angle_gamma   90.00
#
_symmetry.space_group_name_H-M   'P 1'
#
loop_
_entity.id
_entity.type
_entity.pdbx_description
1 polymer ?
#
loop_
_entity_poly.entity_id
_entity_poly.type
_entity_poly.pdbx_seq_one_letter_code
_entity_poly.pdbx_strand_id
1 'polypeptide(L)'
;MRPEVARIMKHFYDDLEDHVSVTTERPPVRGINNNVFFINHSNPETAVTDGSSKRNEFEAKYVIELSKYLIKQGYQAQQITILVMYLGQRQLIAKQSKSIQLLRGIRIMVTDNYQGEENDIIILSLVRSNTQKSIGFLKIHNRICVALSRARCGLFVIGNMTLLAEVEDMWKKIIKSLAETNEIGKGLSLSCRQHEKDKFIADKPESFAQRPEGGCNKPCCTRLKCGHQCELMCHNYDPE
;
A
#
# COMPACT_ATOMS: atom_id res chain seq x y z
N MET A 1 12.13 6.50 -9.90
CA MET A 1 10.82 6.37 -9.20
C MET A 1 9.96 7.59 -9.53
N ARG A 2 8.65 7.57 -9.30
CA ARG A 2 7.82 8.79 -9.46
C ARG A 2 8.32 9.93 -8.54
N PRO A 3 8.15 11.21 -8.89
CA PRO A 3 8.59 12.34 -8.06
C PRO A 3 8.00 12.34 -6.65
N GLU A 4 6.77 11.86 -6.48
CA GLU A 4 6.13 11.73 -5.16
C GLU A 4 6.89 10.76 -4.25
N VAL A 5 7.42 9.67 -4.81
CA VAL A 5 8.27 8.70 -4.08
C VAL A 5 9.65 9.30 -3.85
N ALA A 6 10.23 9.95 -4.86
CA ALA A 6 11.56 10.56 -4.77
C ALA A 6 11.62 11.65 -3.69
N ARG A 7 10.54 12.42 -3.49
CA ARG A 7 10.44 13.43 -2.42
C ARG A 7 10.68 12.83 -1.03
N ILE A 8 10.17 11.64 -0.75
CA ILE A 8 10.46 10.95 0.51
C ILE A 8 11.95 10.58 0.61
N MET A 9 12.54 10.14 -0.51
CA MET A 9 13.94 9.73 -0.56
C MET A 9 14.92 10.89 -0.36
N LYS A 10 14.51 12.14 -0.60
CA LYS A 10 15.31 13.35 -0.28
C LYS A 10 15.58 13.54 1.21
N HIS A 11 14.91 12.79 2.09
CA HIS A 11 15.26 12.75 3.52
C HIS A 11 16.47 11.82 3.82
N PHE A 12 16.89 11.02 2.84
CA PHE A 12 18.01 10.08 2.96
C PHE A 12 19.21 10.47 2.09
N TYR A 13 19.01 11.32 1.08
CA TYR A 13 20.01 11.73 0.11
C TYR A 13 19.88 13.23 -0.16
N ASP A 14 21.00 13.95 -0.11
CA ASP A 14 21.02 15.41 -0.28
C ASP A 14 20.83 15.84 -1.75
N ASP A 15 21.40 15.09 -2.70
CA ASP A 15 21.48 15.47 -4.13
C ASP A 15 20.67 14.51 -5.04
N LEU A 16 19.41 14.26 -4.71
CA LEU A 16 18.54 13.39 -5.53
C LEU A 16 17.78 14.18 -6.61
N GLU A 17 18.10 13.91 -7.87
CA GLU A 17 17.44 14.49 -9.05
C GLU A 17 16.53 13.48 -9.78
N ASP A 18 15.40 13.98 -10.30
CA ASP A 18 14.45 13.18 -11.06
C ASP A 18 14.75 13.26 -12.57
N HIS A 19 14.87 12.10 -13.22
CA HIS A 19 15.00 12.04 -14.68
C HIS A 19 13.65 12.28 -15.37
N VAL A 20 13.61 12.99 -16.52
CA VAL A 20 12.35 13.41 -17.16
C VAL A 20 11.39 12.25 -17.45
N SER A 21 11.91 11.07 -17.81
CA SER A 21 11.10 9.88 -18.12
C SER A 21 10.24 9.41 -16.94
N VAL A 22 10.64 9.66 -15.69
CA VAL A 22 9.81 9.30 -14.52
C VAL A 22 8.59 10.20 -14.35
N THR A 23 8.60 11.38 -14.98
CA THR A 23 7.52 12.37 -14.93
C THR A 23 6.53 12.21 -16.09
N THR A 24 6.99 11.74 -17.25
CA THR A 24 6.18 11.67 -18.48
C THR A 24 5.60 10.29 -18.76
N GLU A 25 6.25 9.21 -18.30
CA GLU A 25 5.93 7.83 -18.74
C GLU A 25 5.19 6.98 -17.69
N ARG A 26 4.93 7.51 -16.49
CA ARG A 26 4.34 6.73 -15.38
C ARG A 26 2.88 7.14 -15.12
N PRO A 27 1.89 6.32 -15.50
CA PRO A 27 0.48 6.65 -15.25
C PRO A 27 0.18 6.64 -13.73
N PRO A 28 -0.83 7.40 -13.28
CA PRO A 28 -1.30 7.34 -11.89
C PRO A 28 -1.79 5.94 -11.50
N VAL A 29 -1.75 5.65 -10.20
CA VAL A 29 -2.26 4.38 -9.67
C VAL A 29 -3.77 4.27 -9.92
N ARG A 30 -4.20 3.15 -10.49
CA ARG A 30 -5.62 2.93 -10.83
C ARG A 30 -6.45 2.74 -9.55
N GLY A 31 -7.59 3.41 -9.48
CA GLY A 31 -8.57 3.26 -8.39
C GLY A 31 -8.18 3.94 -7.07
N ILE A 32 -7.05 4.65 -7.02
CA ILE A 32 -6.57 5.34 -5.82
C ILE A 32 -6.20 6.77 -6.21
N ASN A 33 -6.61 7.75 -5.40
CA ASN A 33 -6.37 9.17 -5.72
C ASN A 33 -4.90 9.59 -5.52
N ASN A 34 -4.15 8.87 -4.69
CA ASN A 34 -2.76 9.15 -4.39
C ASN A 34 -1.85 8.03 -4.93
N ASN A 35 -0.70 8.40 -5.49
CA ASN A 35 0.34 7.45 -5.86
C ASN A 35 1.19 7.05 -4.65
N VAL A 36 1.26 7.91 -3.64
CA VAL A 36 1.96 7.68 -2.39
C VAL A 36 1.00 7.96 -1.25
N PHE A 37 0.83 7.01 -0.34
CA PHE A 37 -0.01 7.24 0.84
C PHE A 37 0.42 6.43 2.05
N PHE A 38 0.43 7.08 3.22
CA PHE A 38 0.78 6.49 4.51
C PHE A 38 -0.49 6.36 5.35
N ILE A 39 -0.92 5.11 5.55
CA ILE A 39 -2.07 4.75 6.37
C ILE A 39 -1.61 4.67 7.82
N ASN A 40 -2.01 5.65 8.63
CA ASN A 40 -1.71 5.73 10.05
C ASN A 40 -2.79 4.99 10.88
N HIS A 41 -2.37 4.07 11.74
CA HIS A 41 -3.23 3.40 12.71
C HIS A 41 -2.53 3.19 14.06
N SER A 42 -3.32 2.88 15.10
CA SER A 42 -2.79 2.54 16.44
C SER A 42 -3.06 1.09 16.86
N ASN A 43 -3.51 0.22 15.94
CA ASN A 43 -3.75 -1.20 16.23
C ASN A 43 -2.48 -1.89 16.74
N PRO A 44 -2.53 -2.62 17.87
CA PRO A 44 -1.35 -3.14 18.54
C PRO A 44 -0.68 -4.29 17.79
N GLU A 45 0.64 -4.37 17.89
CA GLU A 45 1.43 -5.52 17.45
C GLU A 45 1.24 -6.73 18.39
N THR A 46 1.51 -7.93 17.90
CA THR A 46 1.59 -9.15 18.71
C THR A 46 2.97 -9.78 18.57
N ALA A 47 3.51 -10.31 19.67
CA ALA A 47 4.73 -11.12 19.63
C ALA A 47 4.45 -12.52 19.08
N VAL A 48 5.38 -13.08 18.32
CA VAL A 48 5.37 -14.50 17.97
C VAL A 48 5.99 -15.30 19.12
N THR A 49 5.59 -16.56 19.30
CA THR A 49 6.00 -17.47 20.39
C THR A 49 7.51 -17.56 20.61
N ASP A 50 8.33 -17.37 19.57
CA ASP A 50 9.80 -17.39 19.65
C ASP A 50 10.43 -16.04 20.06
N GLY A 51 9.62 -15.06 20.47
CA GLY A 51 10.03 -13.79 21.10
C GLY A 51 10.71 -12.75 20.18
N SER A 52 11.39 -13.18 19.11
CA SER A 52 12.24 -12.34 18.26
C SER A 52 11.51 -11.64 17.11
N SER A 53 10.35 -12.13 16.69
CA SER A 53 9.58 -11.54 15.59
C SER A 53 8.27 -10.90 16.05
N LYS A 54 7.88 -9.83 15.35
CA LYS A 54 6.61 -9.12 15.53
C LYS A 54 5.69 -9.34 14.34
N ARG A 55 4.39 -9.21 14.56
CA ARG A 55 3.35 -9.21 13.54
C ARG A 55 2.21 -8.26 13.94
N ASN A 56 1.44 -7.82 12.97
CA ASN A 56 0.28 -6.98 13.16
C ASN A 56 -0.87 -7.49 12.28
N GLU A 57 -1.91 -8.02 12.92
CA GLU A 57 -3.08 -8.60 12.24
C GLU A 57 -3.87 -7.58 11.43
N PHE A 58 -3.97 -6.34 11.93
CA PHE A 58 -4.65 -5.27 11.20
C PHE A 58 -3.90 -4.95 9.91
N GLU A 59 -2.58 -4.74 9.99
CA GLU A 59 -1.77 -4.47 8.80
C GLU A 59 -1.81 -5.63 7.81
N ALA A 60 -1.72 -6.87 8.29
CA ALA A 60 -1.75 -8.05 7.43
C ALA A 60 -3.04 -8.14 6.63
N LYS A 61 -4.20 -7.95 7.27
CA LYS A 61 -5.49 -7.91 6.59
C LYS A 61 -5.58 -6.72 5.63
N TYR A 62 -5.10 -5.55 6.03
CA TYR A 62 -5.18 -4.34 5.19
C TYR A 62 -4.39 -4.51 3.90
N VAL A 63 -3.14 -4.99 3.96
CA VAL A 63 -2.32 -5.19 2.76
C VAL A 63 -2.88 -6.28 1.83
N ILE A 64 -3.52 -7.31 2.39
CA ILE A 64 -4.22 -8.36 1.61
C ILE A 64 -5.41 -7.76 0.86
N GLU A 65 -6.27 -7.01 1.55
CA GLU A 65 -7.46 -6.41 0.91
C GLU A 65 -7.08 -5.32 -0.10
N LEU A 66 -6.08 -4.49 0.19
CA LEU A 66 -5.55 -3.53 -0.77
C LEU A 66 -4.97 -4.22 -2.01
N SER A 67 -4.26 -5.34 -1.84
CA SER A 67 -3.73 -6.12 -2.97
C SER A 67 -4.84 -6.68 -3.85
N LYS A 68 -5.90 -7.25 -3.24
CA LYS A 68 -7.08 -7.71 -3.97
C LYS A 68 -7.73 -6.57 -4.74
N TYR A 69 -7.88 -5.41 -4.09
CA TYR A 69 -8.48 -4.23 -4.71
C TYR A 69 -7.69 -3.79 -5.94
N LEU A 70 -6.36 -3.69 -5.85
CA LEU A 70 -5.49 -3.32 -6.97
C LEU A 70 -5.58 -4.32 -8.12
N ILE A 71 -5.63 -5.62 -7.86
CA ILE A 71 -5.85 -6.62 -8.92
C ILE A 71 -7.20 -6.39 -9.61
N LYS A 72 -8.26 -6.06 -8.86
CA LYS A 72 -9.57 -5.68 -9.43
C LYS A 72 -9.54 -4.34 -10.19
N GLN A 73 -8.51 -3.51 -10.03
CA GLN A 73 -8.25 -2.35 -10.90
C GLN A 73 -7.51 -2.72 -12.20
N GLY A 74 -7.24 -4.02 -12.42
CA GLY A 74 -6.57 -4.53 -13.61
C GLY A 74 -5.04 -4.53 -13.52
N TYR A 75 -4.47 -4.53 -12.31
CA TYR A 75 -3.04 -4.81 -12.13
C TYR A 75 -2.78 -6.31 -12.12
N GLN A 76 -1.68 -6.73 -12.74
CA GLN A 76 -1.22 -8.11 -12.64
C GLN A 76 -0.54 -8.34 -11.29
N ALA A 77 -0.65 -9.56 -10.76
CA ALA A 77 -0.07 -9.90 -9.46
C ALA A 77 1.45 -9.64 -9.39
N GLN A 78 2.15 -9.81 -10.51
CA GLN A 78 3.60 -9.59 -10.62
C GLN A 78 3.99 -8.11 -10.52
N GLN A 79 3.07 -7.19 -10.80
CA GLN A 79 3.28 -5.74 -10.66
C GLN A 79 3.18 -5.25 -9.21
N ILE A 80 2.81 -6.13 -8.28
CA ILE A 80 2.59 -5.79 -6.87
C ILE A 80 3.56 -6.60 -6.00
N THR A 81 4.25 -5.92 -5.11
CA THR A 81 5.05 -6.55 -4.05
C THR A 81 4.59 -6.04 -2.69
N ILE A 82 4.33 -6.99 -1.79
CA ILE A 82 4.14 -6.71 -0.37
C ILE A 82 5.50 -6.82 0.32
N LEU A 83 5.98 -5.70 0.84
CA LEU A 83 7.19 -5.65 1.66
C LEU A 83 6.82 -5.59 3.14
N VAL A 84 7.59 -6.29 3.96
CA VAL A 84 7.41 -6.29 5.41
C VAL A 84 8.73 -6.14 6.13
N MET A 85 8.70 -5.50 7.30
CA MET A 85 9.90 -5.31 8.11
C MET A 85 10.25 -6.50 8.99
N TYR A 86 9.32 -7.45 9.17
CA TYR A 86 9.45 -8.57 10.11
C TYR A 86 9.04 -9.91 9.48
N LEU A 87 9.81 -10.96 9.76
CA LEU A 87 9.57 -12.30 9.21
C LEU A 87 8.22 -12.89 9.66
N GLY A 88 7.83 -12.68 10.91
CA GLY A 88 6.54 -13.13 11.45
C GLY A 88 5.35 -12.48 10.74
N GLN A 89 5.49 -11.23 10.28
CA GLN A 89 4.48 -10.58 9.44
C GLN A 89 4.41 -11.22 8.06
N ARG A 90 5.55 -11.55 7.46
CA ARG A 90 5.60 -12.27 6.17
C ARG A 90 4.87 -13.60 6.28
N GLN A 91 5.17 -14.38 7.32
CA GLN A 91 4.56 -15.68 7.56
C GLN A 91 3.05 -15.57 7.77
N LEU A 92 2.60 -14.56 8.54
CA LEU A 92 1.19 -14.28 8.76
C LEU A 92 0.46 -13.99 7.45
N ILE A 93 0.96 -13.05 6.66
CA ILE A 93 0.34 -12.66 5.38
C ILE A 93 0.32 -13.85 4.44
N ALA A 94 1.45 -14.57 4.29
CA ALA A 94 1.54 -15.74 3.41
C ALA A 94 0.55 -16.85 3.81
N LYS A 95 0.33 -17.06 5.12
CA LYS A 95 -0.67 -18.01 5.62
C LYS A 95 -2.09 -17.56 5.27
N GLN A 96 -2.42 -16.29 5.51
CA GLN A 96 -3.76 -15.73 5.28
C GLN A 96 -4.09 -15.60 3.79
N SER A 97 -3.10 -15.35 2.93
CA SER A 97 -3.29 -15.19 1.48
C SER A 97 -3.21 -16.50 0.69
N LYS A 98 -2.81 -17.62 1.32
CA LYS A 98 -2.53 -18.89 0.63
C LYS A 98 -3.68 -19.43 -0.21
N SER A 99 -4.91 -19.33 0.28
CA SER A 99 -6.12 -19.83 -0.40
C SER A 99 -6.75 -18.83 -1.38
N ILE A 100 -6.20 -17.61 -1.47
CA ILE A 100 -6.79 -16.51 -2.24
C ILE A 100 -6.22 -16.54 -3.64
N GLN A 101 -6.93 -17.16 -4.59
CA GLN A 101 -6.48 -17.34 -5.97
C GLN A 101 -6.09 -16.02 -6.65
N LEU A 102 -6.83 -14.93 -6.39
CA LEU A 102 -6.53 -13.60 -6.93
C LEU A 102 -5.10 -13.14 -6.62
N LEU A 103 -4.56 -13.50 -5.44
CA LEU A 103 -3.23 -13.05 -5.00
C LEU A 103 -2.11 -13.99 -5.44
N ARG A 104 -2.42 -15.04 -6.21
CA ARG A 104 -1.42 -15.98 -6.70
C ARG A 104 -0.44 -15.24 -7.63
N GLY A 105 0.84 -15.24 -7.24
CA GLY A 105 1.90 -14.55 -7.97
C GLY A 105 2.35 -13.24 -7.34
N ILE A 106 1.63 -12.70 -6.35
CA ILE A 106 2.12 -11.56 -5.57
C ILE A 106 3.35 -11.98 -4.77
N ARG A 107 4.40 -11.16 -4.83
CA ARG A 107 5.62 -11.38 -4.05
C ARG A 107 5.43 -10.80 -2.64
N ILE A 108 5.68 -11.63 -1.62
CA ILE A 108 5.68 -11.21 -0.20
C ILE A 108 7.08 -11.41 0.35
N MET A 109 7.78 -10.31 0.64
CA MET A 109 9.21 -10.34 0.98
C MET A 109 9.53 -9.48 2.20
N VAL A 110 10.56 -9.90 2.94
CA VAL A 110 11.17 -9.08 3.98
C VAL A 110 12.11 -8.09 3.31
N THR A 111 12.13 -6.83 3.76
CA THR A 111 12.93 -5.75 3.16
C THR A 111 14.39 -6.11 2.93
N ASP A 112 15.05 -6.79 3.89
CA ASP A 112 16.46 -7.19 3.80
C ASP A 112 16.74 -8.08 2.57
N ASN A 113 15.75 -8.83 2.08
CA ASN A 113 15.89 -9.73 0.95
C ASN A 113 15.50 -9.08 -0.40
N TYR A 114 15.22 -7.77 -0.42
CA TYR A 114 14.69 -7.06 -1.59
C TYR A 114 15.63 -5.94 -2.09
N GLN A 115 16.91 -6.03 -1.74
CA GLN A 115 17.91 -5.03 -2.14
C GLN A 115 18.21 -5.11 -3.64
N GLY A 116 18.16 -3.97 -4.32
CA GLY A 116 18.43 -3.88 -5.77
C GLY A 116 17.22 -4.22 -6.66
N GLU A 117 16.11 -4.65 -6.07
CA GLU A 117 14.87 -4.90 -6.78
C GLU A 117 13.93 -3.69 -6.73
N GLU A 118 13.05 -3.56 -7.73
CA GLU A 118 11.96 -2.58 -7.79
C GLU A 118 10.70 -3.22 -8.38
N ASN A 119 9.53 -2.66 -8.07
CA ASN A 119 8.27 -3.06 -8.68
C ASN A 119 7.36 -1.85 -8.92
N ASP A 120 6.34 -2.02 -9.76
CA ASP A 120 5.39 -0.97 -10.08
C ASP A 120 4.67 -0.47 -8.83
N ILE A 121 4.15 -1.39 -8.01
CA ILE A 121 3.46 -1.06 -6.76
C ILE A 121 4.11 -1.80 -5.59
N ILE A 122 4.46 -1.03 -4.56
CA ILE A 122 4.93 -1.54 -3.28
C ILE A 122 3.89 -1.24 -2.21
N ILE A 123 3.50 -2.28 -1.48
CA ILE A 123 2.67 -2.16 -0.28
C ILE A 123 3.56 -2.56 0.90
N LEU A 124 3.86 -1.63 1.80
CA LEU A 124 4.80 -1.80 2.91
C LEU A 124 4.06 -1.88 4.25
N SER A 125 4.26 -2.96 5.01
CA SER A 125 3.79 -3.10 6.40
C SER A 125 4.94 -2.90 7.38
N LEU A 126 4.81 -1.89 8.25
CA LEU A 126 5.82 -1.50 9.24
C LEU A 126 5.72 -2.29 10.54
N VAL A 127 4.56 -2.86 10.85
CA VAL A 127 4.25 -3.77 11.97
C VAL A 127 4.22 -3.12 13.35
N ARG A 128 5.17 -2.22 13.65
CA ARG A 128 5.41 -1.78 15.02
C ARG A 128 4.32 -0.83 15.52
N SER A 129 3.72 -1.21 16.64
CA SER A 129 2.66 -0.47 17.31
C SER A 129 2.52 -1.01 18.74
N ASN A 130 3.14 -0.33 19.70
CA ASN A 130 3.23 -0.78 21.09
C ASN A 130 3.34 0.40 22.06
N THR A 131 3.05 0.16 23.34
CA THR A 131 3.09 1.17 24.40
C THR A 131 4.50 1.41 24.94
N GLN A 132 5.44 0.50 24.71
CA GLN A 132 6.83 0.60 25.15
C GLN A 132 7.68 1.54 24.27
N LYS A 133 7.07 2.19 23.28
CA LYS A 133 7.74 3.11 22.34
C LYS A 133 8.95 2.49 21.64
N SER A 134 8.90 1.18 21.37
CA SER A 134 9.99 0.45 20.73
C SER A 134 9.69 0.25 19.25
N ILE A 135 10.61 0.67 18.37
CA ILE A 135 10.43 0.56 16.92
C ILE A 135 11.43 -0.41 16.25
N GLY A 136 12.40 -0.93 16.99
CA GLY A 136 13.31 -1.99 16.54
C GLY A 136 14.04 -1.64 15.24
N PHE A 137 13.89 -2.45 14.19
CA PHE A 137 14.57 -2.24 12.90
C PHE A 137 14.16 -0.95 12.17
N LEU A 138 13.04 -0.32 12.58
CA LEU A 138 12.56 0.92 11.95
C LEU A 138 13.41 2.15 12.26
N LYS A 139 14.37 2.05 13.21
CA LYS A 139 15.38 3.09 13.47
C LYS A 139 16.60 3.02 12.53
N ILE A 140 16.74 1.92 11.79
CA ILE A 140 17.92 1.70 10.94
C ILE A 140 17.68 2.38 9.59
N HIS A 141 18.29 3.55 9.39
CA HIS A 141 18.09 4.40 8.21
C HIS A 141 18.22 3.63 6.89
N ASN A 142 19.28 2.82 6.72
CA ASN A 142 19.50 2.07 5.49
C ASN A 142 18.36 1.09 5.18
N ARG A 143 17.75 0.47 6.19
CA ARG A 143 16.63 -0.46 5.99
C ARG A 143 15.36 0.26 5.57
N ILE A 144 15.09 1.42 6.17
CA ILE A 144 13.93 2.25 5.79
C ILE A 144 14.12 2.84 4.40
N CYS A 145 15.30 3.34 4.11
CA CYS A 145 15.69 3.83 2.79
C CYS A 145 15.44 2.77 1.73
N VAL A 146 15.90 1.53 1.98
CA VAL A 146 15.61 0.41 1.09
C VAL A 146 14.11 0.20 0.96
N ALA A 147 13.35 0.09 2.06
CA ALA A 147 11.91 -0.19 1.99
C ALA A 147 11.10 0.86 1.19
N LEU A 148 11.41 2.14 1.36
CA LEU A 148 10.66 3.25 0.76
C LEU A 148 11.03 3.52 -0.70
N SER A 149 12.22 3.09 -1.15
CA SER A 149 12.73 3.40 -2.48
C SER A 149 12.35 2.40 -3.58
N ARG A 150 11.56 1.36 -3.28
CA ARG A 150 11.33 0.22 -4.20
C ARG A 150 10.18 0.42 -5.18
N ALA A 151 9.36 1.44 -4.95
CA ALA A 151 8.19 1.72 -5.76
C ALA A 151 8.54 2.51 -7.02
N ARG A 152 8.13 1.99 -8.17
CA ARG A 152 8.22 2.73 -9.43
C ARG A 152 7.03 3.66 -9.60
N CYS A 153 5.81 3.18 -9.36
CA CYS A 153 4.56 3.88 -9.66
C CYS A 153 3.72 4.17 -8.42
N GLY A 154 3.61 3.22 -7.48
CA GLY A 154 2.77 3.37 -6.28
C GLY A 154 3.45 2.89 -5.00
N LEU A 155 3.40 3.70 -3.94
CA LEU A 155 3.91 3.35 -2.62
C LEU A 155 2.82 3.52 -1.56
N PHE A 156 2.38 2.41 -0.96
CA PHE A 156 1.38 2.42 0.10
C PHE A 156 1.98 1.85 1.37
N VAL A 157 2.10 2.69 2.41
CA VAL A 157 2.74 2.30 3.67
C VAL A 157 1.71 2.23 4.77
N ILE A 158 1.64 1.11 5.48
CA ILE A 158 0.72 0.88 6.59
C ILE A 158 1.56 0.76 7.87
N GLY A 159 1.22 1.56 8.89
CA GLY A 159 1.90 1.50 10.18
C GLY A 159 1.42 2.54 11.19
N ASN A 160 1.99 2.48 12.39
CA ASN A 160 1.75 3.48 13.43
C ASN A 160 2.70 4.67 13.30
N MET A 161 2.31 5.62 12.44
CA MET A 161 3.09 6.82 12.14
C MET A 161 3.23 7.72 13.36
N THR A 162 2.21 7.78 14.22
CA THR A 162 2.26 8.56 15.46
C THR A 162 3.37 8.06 16.38
N LEU A 163 3.47 6.74 16.57
CA LEU A 163 4.54 6.12 17.35
C LEU A 163 5.92 6.38 16.71
N LEU A 164 6.03 6.26 15.39
CA LEU A 164 7.31 6.44 14.69
C LEU A 164 7.83 7.87 14.78
N ALA A 165 6.95 8.87 14.60
CA ALA A 165 7.29 10.28 14.74
C ALA A 165 7.71 10.66 16.17
N GLU A 166 7.18 9.96 17.17
CA GLU A 166 7.51 10.21 18.58
C GLU A 166 8.89 9.67 18.94
N VAL A 167 9.30 8.57 18.34
CA VAL A 167 10.52 7.84 18.72
C VAL A 167 11.74 8.25 17.88
N GLU A 168 11.55 8.66 16.62
CA GLU A 168 12.66 8.88 15.68
C GLU A 168 12.47 10.14 14.82
N ASP A 169 13.47 11.03 14.83
CA ASP A 169 13.40 12.34 14.16
C ASP A 169 13.27 12.26 12.63
N MET A 170 13.89 11.24 12.02
CA MET A 170 13.75 11.00 10.58
C MET A 170 12.29 10.75 10.19
N TRP A 171 11.60 9.91 10.94
CA TRP A 171 10.18 9.62 10.72
C TRP A 171 9.32 10.87 10.92
N LYS A 172 9.64 11.70 11.92
CA LYS A 172 8.97 12.99 12.15
C LYS A 172 9.10 13.93 10.94
N LYS A 173 10.28 14.01 10.33
CA LYS A 173 10.52 14.81 9.10
C LYS A 173 9.72 14.27 7.91
N ILE A 174 9.76 12.96 7.67
CA ILE A 174 9.00 12.29 6.60
C ILE A 174 7.49 12.55 6.77
N ILE A 175 6.97 12.34 7.98
CA ILE A 175 5.54 12.53 8.30
C ILE A 175 5.11 13.98 8.12
N LYS A 176 5.96 14.95 8.47
CA LYS A 176 5.70 16.36 8.21
C LYS A 176 5.58 16.64 6.71
N SER A 177 6.52 16.14 5.90
CA SER A 177 6.46 16.31 4.45
C SER A 177 5.21 15.68 3.83
N LEU A 178 4.81 14.49 4.28
CA LEU A 178 3.59 13.82 3.83
C LEU A 178 2.31 14.57 4.23
N ALA A 179 2.31 15.24 5.39
CA ALA A 179 1.17 16.03 5.84
C ALA A 179 0.98 17.29 4.97
N GLU A 180 2.07 17.92 4.53
CA GLU A 180 2.03 19.08 3.62
C GLU A 180 1.41 18.74 2.26
N THR A 181 1.50 17.47 1.81
CA THR A 181 0.95 16.99 0.54
C THR A 181 -0.36 16.21 0.66
N ASN A 182 -0.93 16.08 1.86
CA ASN A 182 -2.10 15.23 2.14
C ASN A 182 -1.92 13.74 1.74
N GLU A 183 -0.71 13.20 1.91
CA GLU A 183 -0.36 11.82 1.60
C GLU A 183 -0.26 10.94 2.86
N ILE A 184 -0.82 11.40 3.97
CA ILE A 184 -0.90 10.63 5.22
C ILE A 184 -2.27 10.82 5.85
N GLY A 185 -2.84 9.73 6.38
CA GLY A 185 -4.14 9.78 7.02
C GLY A 185 -4.57 8.43 7.57
N LYS A 186 -5.78 8.37 8.13
CA LYS A 186 -6.35 7.13 8.68
C LYS A 186 -6.86 6.16 7.62
N GLY A 187 -7.07 6.63 6.39
CA GLY A 187 -7.62 5.80 5.33
C GLY A 187 -7.25 6.29 3.95
N LEU A 188 -7.27 5.34 3.01
CA LEU A 188 -6.86 5.55 1.63
C LEU A 188 -8.06 6.01 0.79
N SER A 189 -7.89 7.10 0.04
CA SER A 189 -8.95 7.60 -0.84
C SER A 189 -9.01 6.78 -2.13
N LEU A 190 -10.09 6.02 -2.29
CA LEU A 190 -10.37 5.22 -3.48
C LEU A 190 -11.20 6.04 -4.48
N SER A 191 -10.99 5.79 -5.77
CA SER A 191 -11.74 6.43 -6.84
C SER A 191 -12.33 5.43 -7.83
N CYS A 192 -13.51 5.78 -8.34
CA CYS A 192 -14.19 5.03 -9.37
C CYS A 192 -13.96 5.70 -10.73
N ARG A 193 -13.48 4.94 -11.72
CA ARG A 193 -13.25 5.43 -13.09
C ARG A 193 -14.54 5.68 -13.87
N GLN A 194 -15.60 4.92 -13.56
CA GLN A 194 -16.91 5.06 -14.21
C GLN A 194 -17.78 6.13 -13.54
N HIS A 195 -17.52 6.45 -12.27
CA HIS A 195 -18.38 7.33 -11.46
C HIS A 195 -17.56 8.42 -10.76
N GLU A 196 -17.30 9.53 -11.46
CA GLU A 196 -16.41 10.62 -11.02
C GLU A 196 -16.76 11.25 -9.67
N LYS A 197 -18.03 11.20 -9.24
CA LYS A 197 -18.49 11.78 -7.97
C LYS A 197 -18.34 10.87 -6.76
N ASP A 198 -17.82 9.66 -6.95
CA ASP A 198 -17.63 8.71 -5.86
C ASP A 198 -16.44 9.12 -4.99
N LYS A 199 -16.70 9.37 -3.70
CA LYS A 199 -15.70 9.68 -2.69
C LYS A 199 -15.74 8.60 -1.63
N PHE A 200 -14.72 7.75 -1.59
CA PHE A 200 -14.65 6.66 -0.62
C PHE A 200 -13.29 6.62 0.05
N ILE A 201 -13.30 6.33 1.35
CA ILE A 201 -12.10 6.24 2.18
C ILE A 201 -12.05 4.84 2.79
N ALA A 202 -11.01 4.08 2.45
CA ALA A 202 -10.73 2.78 3.04
C ALA A 202 -9.82 2.95 4.26
N ASP A 203 -10.41 3.10 5.44
CA ASP A 203 -9.71 3.29 6.73
C ASP A 203 -9.39 1.99 7.48
N LYS A 204 -10.06 0.89 7.11
CA LYS A 204 -9.86 -0.44 7.69
C LYS A 204 -10.01 -1.53 6.61
N PRO A 205 -9.50 -2.76 6.84
CA PRO A 205 -9.59 -3.84 5.86
C PRO A 205 -11.03 -4.12 5.40
N GLU A 206 -11.99 -4.05 6.32
CA GLU A 206 -13.40 -4.32 6.03
C GLU A 206 -14.02 -3.28 5.08
N SER A 207 -13.43 -2.08 4.98
CA SER A 207 -13.93 -1.03 4.09
C SER A 207 -13.81 -1.44 2.61
N PHE A 208 -12.87 -2.30 2.24
CA PHE A 208 -12.75 -2.81 0.87
C PHE A 208 -13.91 -3.74 0.47
N ALA A 209 -14.69 -4.28 1.41
CA ALA A 209 -15.89 -5.06 1.10
C ALA A 209 -16.98 -4.21 0.41
N GLN A 210 -16.93 -2.88 0.56
CA GLN A 210 -17.77 -1.93 -0.17
C GLN A 210 -17.28 -1.67 -1.61
N ARG A 211 -16.28 -2.43 -2.07
CA ARG A 211 -15.71 -2.41 -3.42
C ARG A 211 -15.56 -3.85 -3.95
N PRO A 212 -16.63 -4.65 -3.96
CA PRO A 212 -16.54 -6.08 -4.23
C PRO A 212 -15.97 -6.37 -5.62
N GLU A 213 -16.29 -5.55 -6.62
CA GLU A 213 -15.81 -5.71 -8.00
C GLU A 213 -14.73 -4.69 -8.40
N GLY A 214 -14.16 -3.97 -7.41
CA GLY A 214 -13.17 -2.91 -7.62
C GLY A 214 -13.75 -1.55 -8.04
N GLY A 215 -14.96 -1.48 -8.59
CA GLY A 215 -15.68 -0.22 -8.79
C GLY A 215 -16.48 0.21 -7.55
N CYS A 216 -17.34 1.21 -7.70
CA CYS A 216 -18.21 1.68 -6.61
C CYS A 216 -19.49 0.87 -6.45
N ASN A 217 -20.30 1.17 -5.44
CA ASN A 217 -21.58 0.49 -5.19
C ASN A 217 -22.73 1.02 -6.06
N LYS A 218 -22.42 1.50 -7.26
CA LYS A 218 -23.43 1.93 -8.24
C LYS A 218 -23.51 0.88 -9.34
N PRO A 219 -24.67 0.69 -10.00
CA PRO A 219 -24.77 -0.17 -11.18
C PRO A 219 -23.76 0.25 -12.26
N CYS A 220 -23.17 -0.71 -12.97
CA CYS A 220 -22.15 -0.44 -13.99
C CYS A 220 -22.72 0.35 -15.17
N CYS A 221 -23.93 0.00 -15.63
CA CYS A 221 -24.64 0.63 -16.74
C CYS A 221 -23.90 0.69 -18.09
N THR A 222 -22.75 0.03 -18.22
CA THR A 222 -22.00 -0.04 -19.47
C THR A 222 -22.73 -0.92 -20.48
N ARG A 223 -22.72 -0.53 -21.76
CA ARG A 223 -23.37 -1.30 -22.83
C ARG A 223 -22.46 -2.44 -23.28
N LEU A 224 -22.96 -3.67 -23.17
CA LEU A 224 -22.28 -4.89 -23.55
C LEU A 224 -22.20 -5.04 -25.07
N LYS A 225 -21.31 -5.93 -25.55
CA LYS A 225 -21.22 -6.29 -26.98
C LYS A 225 -22.51 -6.89 -27.52
N CYS A 226 -23.27 -7.60 -26.67
CA CYS A 226 -24.59 -8.14 -27.01
C CYS A 226 -25.70 -7.07 -27.10
N GLY A 227 -25.39 -5.80 -26.82
CA GLY A 227 -26.32 -4.67 -26.91
C GLY A 227 -27.11 -4.38 -25.62
N HIS A 228 -27.10 -5.29 -24.65
CA HIS A 228 -27.72 -5.13 -23.33
C HIS A 228 -26.91 -4.24 -22.39
N GLN A 229 -27.54 -3.79 -21.30
CA GLN A 229 -26.88 -3.05 -20.23
C GLN A 229 -26.31 -4.03 -19.20
N CYS A 230 -25.08 -3.79 -18.75
CA CYS A 230 -24.47 -4.57 -17.68
C CYS A 230 -25.28 -4.46 -16.37
N GLU A 231 -25.68 -5.59 -15.82
CA GLU A 231 -26.46 -5.70 -14.56
C GLU A 231 -25.57 -5.81 -13.31
N LEU A 232 -24.25 -5.93 -13.50
CA LEU A 232 -23.31 -6.02 -12.38
C LEU A 232 -23.12 -4.68 -11.68
N MET A 233 -22.63 -4.75 -10.44
CA MET A 233 -22.08 -3.59 -9.75
C MET A 233 -20.86 -3.06 -10.49
N CYS A 234 -20.63 -1.75 -10.43
CA CYS A 234 -19.53 -1.08 -11.09
C CYS A 234 -18.19 -1.81 -10.88
N HIS A 235 -17.47 -2.01 -11.97
CA HIS A 235 -16.31 -2.86 -12.06
C HIS A 235 -15.38 -2.37 -13.18
N ASN A 236 -14.12 -2.84 -13.19
CA ASN A 236 -13.11 -2.37 -14.16
C ASN A 236 -12.67 -3.43 -15.18
N TYR A 237 -13.27 -4.61 -15.16
CA TYR A 237 -13.06 -5.67 -16.15
C TYR A 237 -14.15 -5.60 -17.22
N ASP A 238 -13.89 -6.10 -18.43
CA ASP A 238 -14.96 -6.23 -19.43
C ASP A 238 -15.91 -7.38 -19.02
N PRO A 239 -17.21 -7.11 -18.82
CA PRO A 239 -18.20 -8.15 -18.62
C PRO A 239 -18.47 -8.80 -19.99
N GLU A 240 -18.24 -10.10 -20.11
CA GLU A 240 -18.55 -10.88 -21.33
C GLU A 240 -20.05 -10.88 -21.66
#